data_AF-A0A836S6Z4-F1
#
_entry.id   AF-A0A836S6Z4-F1
#
_cell.length_a   1.000
_cell.length_b   1.000
_cell.length_c   1.000
_cell.angle_alpha   90.00
_cell.angle_beta   90.00
_cell.angle_gamma   90.00
#
_symmetry.space_group_name_H-M   'P 1'
#
loop_
_entity.id
_entity.type
_entity.pdbx_description
1 polymer ?
#
loop_
_entity_poly.entity_id
_entity_poly.type
_entity_poly.pdbx_seq_one_letter_code
_entity_poly.pdbx_strand_id
1 'polypeptide(L)'
;MPKINEVAHQLLKPQKPVLLLDTCAILDIIRMPNRLRASELNAVIKIANQTQANLCSVVAASIVPDEFASLVQDTESELKKFLDELQNSVDNFNIACQSVGLDIETDYSFDQSTLPTTLRKLAESLLNDSLILRNRARINCTTLF
;
A
#
# COMPACT_ATOMS: atom_id res chain seq x y z
N MET A 1 -20.33 -13.59 -2.51
CA MET A 1 -19.50 -12.89 -1.50
C MET A 1 -20.12 -13.08 -0.12
N PRO A 2 -19.33 -13.44 0.90
CA PRO A 2 -19.80 -13.91 2.21
C PRO A 2 -20.43 -12.82 3.09
N LYS A 3 -21.31 -13.20 4.03
CA LYS A 3 -21.95 -12.32 5.03
C LYS A 3 -21.02 -12.03 6.22
N ILE A 4 -21.25 -10.94 6.98
CA ILE A 4 -20.45 -10.62 8.19
C ILE A 4 -20.39 -11.81 9.16
N ASN A 5 -21.52 -12.46 9.45
CA ASN A 5 -21.53 -13.62 10.36
C ASN A 5 -20.75 -14.81 9.79
N GLU A 6 -20.74 -14.99 8.47
CA GLU A 6 -19.96 -16.06 7.81
C GLU A 6 -18.46 -15.76 7.91
N VAL A 7 -18.06 -14.50 7.69
CA VAL A 7 -16.66 -14.07 7.85
C VAL A 7 -16.24 -14.13 9.32
N ALA A 8 -17.08 -13.69 10.26
CA ALA A 8 -16.82 -13.81 11.69
C ALA A 8 -16.61 -15.27 12.11
N HIS A 9 -17.45 -16.21 11.65
CA HIS A 9 -17.24 -17.63 11.89
C HIS A 9 -15.96 -18.17 11.23
N GLN A 10 -15.58 -17.67 10.05
CA GLN A 10 -14.33 -18.04 9.39
C GLN A 10 -13.10 -17.48 10.14
N LEU A 11 -13.21 -16.30 10.77
CA LEU A 11 -12.14 -15.66 11.52
C LEU A 11 -12.00 -16.23 12.95
N LEU A 12 -13.11 -16.65 13.58
CA LEU A 12 -13.10 -17.20 14.94
C LEU A 12 -12.66 -18.67 15.00
N LYS A 13 -12.69 -19.40 13.88
CA LYS A 13 -12.27 -20.82 13.81
C LYS A 13 -10.75 -21.00 13.92
N PRO A 14 -9.91 -20.27 13.16
CA PRO A 14 -8.47 -20.31 13.30
C PRO A 14 -8.00 -19.32 14.38
N GLN A 15 -7.12 -19.76 15.30
CA GLN A 15 -6.43 -18.87 16.25
C GLN A 15 -5.29 -18.10 15.54
N LYS A 16 -5.61 -17.33 14.50
CA LYS A 16 -4.62 -16.55 13.77
C LYS A 16 -4.90 -15.04 13.84
N PRO A 17 -3.86 -14.19 13.80
CA PRO A 17 -4.04 -12.75 13.78
C PRO A 17 -4.90 -12.29 12.61
N VAL A 18 -5.75 -11.30 12.87
CA VAL A 18 -6.60 -10.66 11.87
C VAL A 18 -6.17 -9.21 11.69
N LEU A 19 -5.87 -8.83 10.46
CA LEU A 19 -5.53 -7.46 10.07
C LEU A 19 -6.69 -6.87 9.27
N LEU A 20 -7.12 -5.67 9.66
CA LEU A 20 -8.11 -4.90 8.92
C LEU A 20 -7.38 -3.89 8.03
N LEU A 21 -7.58 -3.98 6.72
CA LEU A 21 -7.07 -3.03 5.76
C LEU A 21 -8.03 -1.88 5.56
N ASP A 22 -7.45 -0.69 5.61
CA ASP A 22 -8.05 0.57 5.19
C ASP A 22 -7.41 1.02 3.87
N THR A 23 -8.16 1.77 3.06
CA THR A 23 -7.72 2.27 1.75
C THR A 23 -6.45 3.11 1.88
N CYS A 24 -6.38 3.99 2.89
CA CYS A 24 -5.20 4.82 3.11
C CYS A 24 -3.95 3.97 3.41
N ALA A 25 -4.09 2.92 4.23
CA ALA A 25 -2.98 2.06 4.62
C ALA A 25 -2.44 1.23 3.44
N ILE A 26 -3.31 0.80 2.52
CA ILE A 26 -2.88 0.04 1.34
C ILE A 26 -2.25 0.93 0.26
N LEU A 27 -2.77 2.14 0.04
CA LEU A 27 -2.14 3.12 -0.84
C LEU A 27 -0.79 3.59 -0.30
N ASP A 28 -0.64 3.59 1.04
CA ASP A 28 0.62 3.93 1.69
C ASP A 28 1.75 2.98 1.34
N ILE A 29 1.49 1.72 0.97
CA ILE A 29 2.51 0.79 0.48
C ILE A 29 3.23 1.38 -0.74
N ILE A 30 2.48 2.04 -1.63
CA ILE A 30 3.02 2.73 -2.81
C ILE A 30 3.71 4.02 -2.40
N ARG A 31 3.13 4.78 -1.46
CA ARG A 31 3.69 6.05 -0.97
C ARG A 31 4.85 5.88 0.02
N MET A 32 5.19 4.68 0.45
CA MET A 32 6.20 4.47 1.51
C MET A 32 7.53 5.20 1.26
N PRO A 33 8.10 5.19 0.04
CA PRO A 33 9.31 5.96 -0.25
C PRO A 33 9.12 7.47 -0.05
N ASN A 34 8.04 8.06 -0.59
CA ASN A 34 7.78 9.49 -0.51
C ASN A 34 7.40 9.96 0.91
N ARG A 35 6.96 9.04 1.78
CA ARG A 35 6.68 9.30 3.20
C ARG A 35 7.85 9.02 4.13
N LEU A 36 9.04 8.72 3.60
CA LEU A 36 10.23 8.37 4.39
C LEU A 36 10.02 7.14 5.30
N ARG A 37 9.17 6.21 4.88
CA ARG A 37 8.82 4.97 5.61
C ARG A 37 9.22 3.70 4.85
N ALA A 38 10.21 3.80 3.96
CA ALA A 38 10.69 2.65 3.18
C ALA A 38 11.17 1.48 4.05
N SER A 39 11.63 1.73 5.29
CA SER A 39 12.00 0.70 6.27
C SER A 39 10.83 -0.22 6.66
N GLU A 40 9.59 0.27 6.55
CA GLU A 40 8.37 -0.48 6.86
C GLU A 40 7.98 -1.47 5.75
N LEU A 41 8.57 -1.35 4.55
CA LEU A 41 8.26 -2.23 3.42
C LEU A 41 8.55 -3.70 3.75
N ASN A 42 9.58 -3.96 4.55
CA ASN A 42 9.89 -5.30 5.04
C ASN A 42 8.75 -5.89 5.89
N ALA A 43 8.02 -5.07 6.64
CA ALA A 43 6.86 -5.52 7.40
C ALA A 43 5.68 -5.85 6.49
N VAL A 44 5.44 -5.02 5.46
CA VAL A 44 4.40 -5.27 4.44
C VAL A 44 4.66 -6.58 3.71
N ILE A 45 5.90 -6.83 3.26
CA ILE A 45 6.29 -8.07 2.60
C ILE A 45 6.08 -9.28 3.54
N LYS A 46 6.43 -9.16 4.83
CA LYS A 46 6.16 -10.21 5.82
C LYS A 46 4.67 -10.51 5.95
N ILE A 47 3.81 -9.48 6.00
CA ILE A 47 2.36 -9.64 6.08
C ILE A 47 1.83 -10.34 4.82
N ALA A 48 2.29 -9.94 3.63
CA ALA A 48 1.90 -10.58 2.37
C ALA A 48 2.24 -12.07 2.38
N ASN A 49 3.49 -12.42 2.75
CA ASN A 49 3.94 -13.80 2.85
C ASN A 49 3.14 -14.60 3.89
N GLN A 50 2.85 -14.02 5.06
CA GLN A 50 2.04 -14.67 6.10
C GLN A 50 0.59 -14.87 5.67
N THR A 51 0.04 -13.96 4.89
CA THR A 51 -1.32 -14.06 4.34
C THR A 51 -1.40 -15.20 3.33
N GLN A 52 -0.44 -15.29 2.41
CA GLN A 52 -0.34 -16.38 1.44
C GLN A 52 -0.10 -17.75 2.11
N ALA A 53 0.68 -17.78 3.19
CA ALA A 53 0.88 -18.98 4.00
C ALA A 53 -0.31 -19.33 4.91
N ASN A 54 -1.42 -18.57 4.85
CA ASN A 54 -2.61 -18.73 5.69
C ASN A 54 -2.35 -18.59 7.20
N LEU A 55 -1.25 -17.94 7.58
CA LEU A 55 -0.84 -17.68 8.98
C LEU A 55 -1.43 -16.38 9.53
N CYS A 56 -1.93 -15.50 8.66
CA CYS A 56 -2.67 -14.29 8.99
C CYS A 56 -3.98 -14.27 8.18
N SER A 57 -4.99 -13.57 8.68
CA SER A 57 -6.19 -13.22 7.91
C SER A 57 -6.21 -11.73 7.67
N VAL A 58 -6.28 -11.34 6.40
CA VAL A 58 -6.45 -9.94 6.00
C VAL A 58 -7.91 -9.74 5.64
N VAL A 59 -8.49 -8.63 6.11
CA VAL A 59 -9.91 -8.33 5.98
C VAL A 59 -10.03 -6.89 5.52
N ALA A 60 -10.96 -6.58 4.62
CA ALA A 60 -11.22 -5.21 4.18
C ALA A 60 -12.72 -4.94 4.12
N ALA A 61 -13.13 -3.69 4.33
CA ALA A 61 -14.51 -3.29 4.10
C ALA A 61 -14.82 -3.30 2.59
N SER A 62 -16.09 -3.52 2.23
CA SER A 62 -16.50 -3.60 0.81
C SER A 62 -16.26 -2.35 -0.01
N ILE A 63 -16.05 -1.19 0.63
CA ILE A 63 -15.72 0.07 -0.03
C ILE A 63 -14.25 0.17 -0.43
N VAL A 64 -13.35 -0.55 0.26
CA VAL A 64 -11.90 -0.44 0.10
C VAL A 64 -11.45 -0.79 -1.34
N PRO A 65 -11.94 -1.87 -1.98
CA PRO A 65 -11.55 -2.15 -3.35
C PRO A 65 -11.93 -1.06 -4.35
N ASP A 66 -13.09 -0.44 -4.17
CA ASP A 66 -13.59 0.61 -5.05
C ASP A 66 -12.75 1.89 -4.89
N GLU A 67 -12.49 2.31 -3.65
CA GLU A 67 -11.64 3.46 -3.37
C GLU A 67 -10.20 3.22 -3.86
N PHE A 68 -9.64 2.03 -3.61
CA PHE A 68 -8.32 1.66 -4.09
C PHE A 68 -8.23 1.74 -5.61
N ALA A 69 -9.17 1.13 -6.33
CA ALA A 69 -9.20 1.16 -7.78
C ALA A 69 -9.28 2.59 -8.34
N SER A 70 -10.00 3.48 -7.65
CA SER A 70 -10.12 4.88 -8.05
C SER A 70 -8.86 5.72 -7.81
N LEU A 71 -8.02 5.36 -6.83
CA LEU A 71 -6.89 6.18 -6.37
C LEU A 71 -5.51 5.61 -6.73
N VAL A 72 -5.42 4.33 -7.09
CA VAL A 72 -4.13 3.63 -7.24
C VAL A 72 -3.26 4.21 -8.36
N GLN A 73 -3.85 4.61 -9.49
CA GLN A 73 -3.11 5.18 -10.63
C GLN A 73 -2.54 6.57 -10.31
N ASP A 74 -3.33 7.40 -9.63
CA ASP A 74 -2.89 8.72 -9.17
C ASP A 74 -1.76 8.56 -8.13
N THR A 75 -1.91 7.60 -7.22
CA THR A 75 -0.89 7.29 -6.21
C THR A 75 0.41 6.76 -6.83
N GLU A 76 0.33 5.94 -7.88
CA GLU A 76 1.51 5.48 -8.62
C GLU A 76 2.20 6.65 -9.33
N SER A 77 1.41 7.55 -9.92
CA SER A 77 1.91 8.76 -10.59
C SER A 77 2.58 9.74 -9.62
N GLU A 78 2.03 9.90 -8.41
CA GLU A 78 2.65 10.67 -7.32
C GLU A 78 4.05 10.15 -6.98
N LEU A 79 4.22 8.83 -6.88
CA LEU A 79 5.52 8.25 -6.59
C LEU A 79 6.51 8.44 -7.76
N LYS A 80 6.06 8.29 -9.01
CA LYS A 80 6.91 8.57 -10.19
C LYS A 80 7.43 10.00 -10.15
N LYS A 81 6.52 10.96 -9.96
CA LYS A 81 6.89 12.38 -9.85
C LYS A 81 7.90 12.64 -8.73
N PHE A 82 7.72 12.01 -7.56
CA PHE A 82 8.67 12.10 -6.46
C PHE A 82 10.06 11.58 -6.84
N LEU A 83 10.13 10.45 -7.55
CA LEU A 83 11.41 9.89 -8.01
C LEU A 83 12.10 10.80 -9.05
N ASP A 84 11.32 11.45 -9.92
CA ASP A 84 11.83 12.44 -10.88
C ASP A 84 12.43 13.65 -10.16
N GLU A 85 11.72 14.20 -9.18
CA GLU A 85 12.18 15.32 -8.36
C GLU A 85 13.44 14.95 -7.57
N LEU A 86 13.52 13.72 -7.07
CA LEU A 86 14.69 13.20 -6.37
C LEU A 86 15.89 13.03 -7.30
N GLN A 87 15.69 12.50 -8.52
CA GLN A 87 16.75 12.42 -9.53
C GLN A 87 17.31 13.81 -9.86
N ASN A 88 16.42 14.76 -10.16
CA ASN A 88 16.82 16.14 -10.44
C ASN A 88 17.61 16.76 -9.27
N SER A 89 17.26 16.42 -8.04
CA SER A 89 17.98 16.90 -6.85
C SER A 89 19.39 16.30 -6.75
N VAL A 90 19.56 15.02 -7.06
CA VAL A 90 20.87 14.36 -7.14
C VAL A 90 21.74 14.96 -8.24
N ASP A 91 21.17 15.17 -9.43
CA ASP A 91 21.88 15.76 -10.57
C ASP A 91 22.37 17.17 -10.24
N ASN A 92 21.52 18.01 -9.65
CA ASN A 92 21.88 19.36 -9.22
C ASN A 92 22.97 19.36 -8.13
N PHE A 93 22.90 18.42 -7.18
CA PHE A 93 23.92 18.27 -6.15
C PHE A 93 25.28 17.89 -6.74
N ASN A 94 25.30 16.97 -7.72
CA ASN A 94 26.51 16.56 -8.42
C ASN A 94 27.14 17.71 -9.21
N ILE A 95 26.32 18.49 -9.94
CA ILE A 95 26.77 19.71 -10.63
C ILE A 95 27.40 20.70 -9.65
N ALA A 96 26.76 20.93 -8.50
CA ALA A 96 27.28 21.83 -7.47
C ALA A 96 28.63 21.35 -6.91
N CYS A 97 28.78 20.04 -6.64
CA CYS A 97 30.04 19.47 -6.14
C CYS A 97 31.18 19.61 -7.16
N GLN A 98 30.90 19.31 -8.43
CA GLN A 98 31.87 19.50 -9.51
C GLN A 98 32.30 20.98 -9.62
N SER A 99 31.37 21.93 -9.44
CA SER A 99 31.68 23.36 -9.52
C SER A 99 32.65 23.86 -8.44
N VAL A 100 32.75 23.15 -7.31
CA VAL A 100 33.67 23.46 -6.21
C VAL A 100 34.87 22.50 -6.14
N GLY A 101 35.05 21.65 -7.15
CA GLY A 101 36.16 20.70 -7.22
C GLY A 101 36.05 19.52 -6.25
N LEU A 102 34.83 19.20 -5.78
CA LEU A 102 34.55 17.98 -5.03
C LEU A 102 34.18 16.87 -6.00
N ASP A 103 35.02 15.83 -6.05
CA ASP A 103 34.77 14.64 -6.87
C ASP A 103 33.91 13.66 -6.07
N ILE A 104 32.62 13.64 -6.38
CA ILE A 104 31.66 12.71 -5.79
C ILE A 104 31.17 11.78 -6.90
N GLU A 105 31.71 10.57 -6.92
CA GLU A 105 31.18 9.50 -7.77
C GLU A 105 29.84 9.02 -7.19
N THR A 106 28.74 9.59 -7.69
CA THR A 106 27.42 8.98 -7.51
C THR A 106 26.79 8.77 -8.87
N ASP A 107 27.06 7.60 -9.45
CA ASP A 107 26.36 7.13 -10.64
C ASP A 107 25.06 6.45 -10.18
N TYR A 108 24.08 7.28 -9.81
CA TYR A 108 22.80 6.81 -9.28
C TYR A 108 21.66 7.30 -10.16
N SER A 109 20.88 6.34 -10.67
CA SER A 109 19.64 6.58 -11.41
C SER A 109 18.48 5.89 -10.70
N PHE A 110 17.41 6.62 -10.41
CA PHE A 110 16.16 6.02 -9.94
C PHE A 110 15.42 5.35 -11.11
N ASP A 111 15.10 4.05 -10.99
CA ASP A 111 14.22 3.39 -11.96
C ASP A 111 12.76 3.75 -11.68
N GLN A 112 12.25 4.69 -12.47
CA GLN A 112 10.88 5.21 -12.39
C GLN A 112 9.84 4.21 -12.89
N SER A 113 10.25 3.17 -13.63
CA SER A 113 9.34 2.22 -14.27
C SER A 113 9.04 1.01 -13.38
N THR A 114 10.04 0.51 -12.65
CA THR A 114 9.90 -0.74 -11.89
C THR A 114 9.40 -0.53 -10.47
N LEU A 115 9.94 0.43 -9.71
CA LEU A 115 9.60 0.54 -8.28
C LEU A 115 8.11 0.88 -8.05
N PRO A 116 7.52 1.92 -8.68
CA PRO A 116 6.10 2.23 -8.49
C PRO A 116 5.18 1.06 -8.88
N THR A 117 5.47 0.44 -10.03
CA THR A 117 4.74 -0.74 -10.51
C THR A 117 4.83 -1.91 -9.54
N THR A 118 6.01 -2.14 -8.95
CA THR A 118 6.24 -3.24 -8.00
C THR A 118 5.47 -3.02 -6.71
N LEU A 119 5.50 -1.80 -6.17
CA LEU A 119 4.75 -1.46 -4.96
C LEU A 119 3.24 -1.51 -5.19
N ARG A 120 2.76 -1.07 -6.36
CA ARG A 120 1.35 -1.24 -6.75
C ARG A 120 0.94 -2.70 -6.77
N LYS A 121 1.73 -3.56 -7.42
CA LYS A 121 1.43 -5.01 -7.48
C LYS A 121 1.42 -5.65 -6.09
N LEU A 122 2.30 -5.24 -5.19
CA LEU A 122 2.30 -5.70 -3.80
C LEU A 122 1.01 -5.30 -3.07
N ALA A 123 0.59 -4.04 -3.20
CA ALA A 123 -0.66 -3.56 -2.65
C ALA A 123 -1.86 -4.35 -3.24
N GLU A 124 -1.94 -4.48 -4.56
CA GLU A 124 -2.99 -5.25 -5.24
C GLU A 124 -3.06 -6.71 -4.75
N SER A 125 -1.92 -7.37 -4.60
CA SER A 125 -1.88 -8.75 -4.07
C SER A 125 -2.49 -8.83 -2.67
N LEU A 126 -2.11 -7.91 -1.77
CA LEU A 126 -2.66 -7.89 -0.40
C LEU A 126 -4.17 -7.65 -0.37
N LEU A 127 -4.68 -6.79 -1.25
CA LEU A 127 -6.12 -6.56 -1.36
C LEU A 127 -6.85 -7.78 -1.93
N ASN A 128 -6.29 -8.41 -2.97
CA ASN A 128 -6.88 -9.58 -3.62
C ASN A 128 -6.92 -10.79 -2.68
N ASP A 129 -5.94 -10.92 -1.79
CA ASP A 129 -5.89 -11.97 -0.77
C ASP A 129 -6.78 -11.67 0.46
N SER A 130 -7.44 -10.51 0.50
CA SER A 130 -8.27 -10.09 1.63
C SER A 130 -9.70 -10.62 1.61
N LEU A 131 -10.25 -10.88 2.78
CA LEU A 131 -11.67 -11.20 2.97
C LEU A 131 -12.50 -9.91 3.00
N ILE A 132 -13.36 -9.73 2.00
CA ILE A 132 -14.19 -8.52 1.87
C ILE A 132 -15.46 -8.61 2.73
N LEU A 133 -15.59 -7.71 3.72
CA LEU A 133 -16.76 -7.56 4.57
C LEU A 133 -17.82 -6.67 3.92
N ARG A 134 -19.03 -7.19 3.75
CA ARG A 134 -20.18 -6.40 3.28
C ARG A 134 -21.05 -5.96 4.45
N ASN A 135 -21.32 -4.66 4.53
CA ASN A 135 -22.39 -4.18 5.38
C ASN A 135 -23.75 -4.37 4.68
N ARG A 136 -24.58 -5.30 5.16
CA ARG A 136 -26.02 -5.33 4.80
C ARG A 136 -26.83 -4.82 5.97
N ALA A 137 -26.79 -3.52 6.19
CA ALA A 137 -27.86 -2.80 6.86
C ALA A 137 -27.85 -1.35 6.39
N ARG A 138 -28.80 -0.97 5.53
CA ARG A 138 -29.51 0.28 5.82
C ARG A 138 -30.15 0.02 7.19
N ILE A 139 -29.49 0.47 8.26
CA ILE A 139 -30.23 0.71 9.49
C ILE A 139 -31.18 1.83 9.09
N ASN A 140 -32.44 1.47 8.81
CA ASN A 140 -33.49 2.46 8.74
C ASN A 140 -33.53 3.07 10.14
N CYS A 141 -32.83 4.18 10.34
CA CYS A 141 -33.06 5.10 11.45
C CYS A 141 -34.43 5.75 11.24
N THR A 142 -35.48 4.94 11.36
CA THR A 142 -36.82 5.42 11.64
C THR A 142 -37.09 5.08 13.08
N THR A 143 -37.34 6.14 13.85
CA THR A 143 -37.85 6.18 15.24
C THR A 143 -36.92 5.65 16.34
N LEU A 144 -36.08 6.56 16.84
CA LEU A 144 -35.93 6.79 18.27
C LEU A 144 -35.72 8.31 18.46
N PHE A 145 -36.82 9.06 18.46
CA PHE A 145 -37.19 10.18 19.33
C PHE A 145 -38.59 10.64 18.93
#